data_AF-A0A973DZ84-F1
#
_entry.id   AF-A0A973DZ84-F1
#
_cell.length_a   1.000
_cell.length_b   1.000
_cell.length_c   1.000
_cell.angle_alpha   90.00
_cell.angle_beta   90.00
_cell.angle_gamma   90.00
#
_symmetry.space_group_name_H-M   'P 1'
#
loop_
_entity.id
_entity.type
_entity.pdbx_description
1 polymer ?
#
loop_
_entity_poly.entity_id
_entity_poly.type
_entity_poly.pdbx_seq_one_letter_code
_entity_poly.pdbx_strand_id
1 'polypeptide(L)'
;MAKHLILGGARSGKSLFAENLALQIYNQAAKNSQLYYLATCEAADSEMRARVLKHKQRRDDGWINVEQPLDIATFLQSNASNAVILVDCLTLWINNLIYHKYDVEPAFERLYKVLETSETDIIFVSNELGMGLVPETKLGREFRDFQGLLNQQLAQKVDKVALIVAGLPLWLK
;
A
#
# COMPACT_ATOMS: atom_id res chain seq x y z
N MET A 1 0.79 2.16 -18.13
CA MET A 1 0.89 1.42 -16.86
C MET A 1 2.07 1.98 -16.10
N ALA A 2 1.85 2.45 -14.88
CA ALA A 2 2.85 3.05 -14.01
C ALA A 2 2.61 2.62 -12.56
N LYS A 3 3.69 2.28 -11.88
CA LYS A 3 3.70 1.90 -10.47
C LYS A 3 4.05 3.11 -9.61
N HIS A 4 3.32 3.28 -8.52
CA HIS A 4 3.46 4.43 -7.63
C HIS A 4 3.71 3.97 -6.21
N LEU A 5 4.58 4.69 -5.48
CA LEU A 5 4.73 4.56 -4.04
C LEU A 5 4.36 5.90 -3.38
N ILE A 6 3.33 5.87 -2.55
CA ILE A 6 2.80 7.02 -1.82
C ILE A 6 3.17 6.89 -0.35
N LEU A 7 4.14 7.69 0.07
CA LEU A 7 4.68 7.76 1.42
C LEU A 7 4.01 8.87 2.23
N GLY A 8 4.10 8.79 3.55
CA GLY A 8 3.75 9.92 4.42
C GLY A 8 3.48 9.53 5.86
N GLY A 9 3.47 10.52 6.75
CA GLY A 9 3.15 10.31 8.16
C GLY A 9 1.71 9.83 8.41
N ALA A 10 1.42 9.51 9.67
CA ALA A 10 0.04 9.32 10.11
C ALA A 10 -0.77 10.60 9.86
N ARG A 11 -2.01 10.45 9.38
CA ARG A 11 -2.93 11.58 9.08
C ARG A 11 -2.39 12.60 8.06
N SER A 12 -1.38 12.26 7.27
CA SER A 12 -0.85 13.18 6.25
C SER A 12 -1.77 13.38 5.04
N GLY A 13 -2.82 12.58 4.87
CA GLY A 13 -3.70 12.61 3.70
C GLY A 13 -3.33 11.61 2.59
N LYS A 14 -2.29 10.78 2.78
CA LYS A 14 -1.79 9.86 1.74
C LYS A 14 -2.80 8.86 1.17
N SER A 15 -3.70 8.30 2.00
CA SER A 15 -4.73 7.37 1.53
C SER A 15 -5.71 8.06 0.59
N LEU A 16 -6.19 9.26 0.95
CA LEU A 16 -7.09 10.04 0.08
C LEU A 16 -6.40 10.42 -1.24
N PHE A 17 -5.13 10.84 -1.16
CA PHE A 17 -4.34 11.13 -2.35
C PHE A 17 -4.23 9.90 -3.27
N ALA A 18 -3.91 8.74 -2.69
CA ALA A 18 -3.75 7.49 -3.43
C ALA A 18 -5.08 6.98 -4.04
N GLU A 19 -6.20 7.10 -3.32
CA GLU A 19 -7.55 6.79 -3.82
C GLU A 19 -7.89 7.68 -5.03
N ASN A 20 -7.67 9.00 -4.94
CA ASN A 20 -7.91 9.91 -6.05
C ASN A 20 -7.02 9.63 -7.26
N LEU A 21 -5.73 9.32 -7.03
CA LEU A 21 -4.80 8.93 -8.08
C LEU A 21 -5.26 7.65 -8.78
N ALA A 22 -5.72 6.65 -8.03
CA ALA A 22 -6.25 5.41 -8.59
C ALA A 22 -7.47 5.65 -9.48
N LEU A 23 -8.42 6.48 -9.03
CA LEU A 23 -9.59 6.87 -9.83
C LEU A 23 -9.20 7.62 -11.11
N GLN A 24 -8.21 8.52 -11.03
CA GLN A 24 -7.72 9.25 -12.21
C GLN A 24 -7.13 8.31 -13.26
N ILE A 25 -6.31 7.34 -12.84
CA ILE A 25 -5.73 6.33 -13.73
C ILE A 25 -6.84 5.44 -14.30
N TYR A 26 -7.75 4.99 -13.44
CA TYR A 26 -8.87 4.13 -13.83
C TYR A 26 -9.78 4.76 -14.89
N ASN A 27 -10.11 6.05 -14.74
CA ASN A 27 -10.94 6.78 -15.70
C ASN A 27 -10.30 6.93 -17.09
N GLN A 28 -8.98 6.70 -17.19
CA GLN A 28 -8.22 6.71 -18.44
C GLN A 28 -7.93 5.30 -18.96
N ALA A 29 -8.25 4.26 -18.19
CA ALA A 29 -7.99 2.87 -18.53
C ALA A 29 -8.98 2.33 -19.57
N ALA A 30 -8.68 1.13 -20.09
CA ALA A 30 -9.55 0.46 -21.07
C ALA A 30 -10.95 0.18 -20.47
N LYS A 31 -11.97 0.10 -21.35
CA LYS A 31 -13.40 -0.04 -21.00
C LYS A 31 -13.79 -1.22 -20.09
N ASN A 32 -12.89 -2.16 -19.81
CA ASN A 32 -13.13 -3.32 -18.95
C ASN A 32 -12.13 -3.39 -17.77
N SER A 33 -11.40 -2.32 -17.50
CA SER A 33 -10.46 -2.31 -16.40
C SER A 33 -11.19 -2.50 -15.07
N GLN A 34 -10.55 -3.17 -14.12
CA GLN A 34 -11.02 -3.33 -12.75
C GLN A 34 -10.29 -2.39 -11.82
N LEU A 35 -10.99 -1.78 -10.86
CA LEU A 35 -10.40 -0.92 -9.83
C LEU A 35 -10.42 -1.64 -8.48
N TYR A 36 -9.26 -2.10 -8.01
CA TYR A 36 -9.16 -2.86 -6.77
C TYR A 36 -8.62 -2.01 -5.62
N TYR A 37 -9.30 -2.10 -4.48
CA TYR A 37 -8.77 -1.67 -3.19
C TYR A 37 -8.34 -2.90 -2.41
N LEU A 38 -7.02 -3.12 -2.29
CA LEU A 38 -6.44 -4.20 -1.53
C LEU A 38 -6.15 -3.72 -0.10
N ALA A 39 -7.06 -4.03 0.81
CA ALA A 39 -6.93 -3.70 2.23
C ALA A 39 -6.05 -4.74 2.93
N THR A 40 -4.94 -4.29 3.51
CA THR A 40 -4.07 -5.14 4.33
C THR A 40 -4.39 -5.05 5.82
N CYS A 41 -5.32 -4.17 6.20
CA CYS A 41 -5.71 -3.95 7.58
C CYS A 41 -6.58 -5.09 8.12
N GLU A 42 -6.20 -5.69 9.25
CA GLU A 42 -7.09 -6.53 10.05
C GLU A 42 -7.80 -5.65 11.09
N ALA A 43 -9.09 -5.37 10.89
CA ALA A 43 -9.86 -4.48 11.77
C ALA A 43 -10.21 -5.16 13.12
N ALA A 44 -9.18 -5.33 13.96
CA ALA A 44 -9.28 -6.02 15.24
C ALA A 44 -10.07 -5.22 16.29
N ASP A 45 -9.92 -3.90 16.31
CA ASP A 45 -10.58 -3.00 17.27
C ASP A 45 -11.71 -2.15 16.66
N SER A 46 -12.58 -1.63 17.52
CA SER A 46 -13.78 -0.87 17.13
C SER A 46 -13.46 0.48 16.46
N GLU A 47 -12.34 1.11 16.83
CA GLU A 47 -11.91 2.38 16.24
C GLU A 47 -11.44 2.17 14.79
N MET A 48 -10.66 1.11 14.57
CA MET A 48 -10.19 0.68 13.27
C MET A 48 -11.35 0.24 12.39
N ARG A 49 -12.36 -0.47 12.94
CA ARG A 49 -13.61 -0.80 12.22
C ARG A 49 -14.38 0.45 11.80
N ALA A 50 -14.56 1.41 12.69
CA ALA A 50 -15.24 2.68 12.36
C ALA A 50 -14.49 3.46 11.27
N ARG A 51 -13.15 3.46 11.33
CA ARG A 51 -12.32 4.04 10.27
C ARG A 51 -12.50 3.29 8.96
N VAL A 52 -12.43 1.96 8.95
CA VAL A 52 -12.63 1.15 7.73
C VAL A 52 -14.01 1.41 7.12
N LEU A 53 -15.07 1.49 7.93
CA LEU A 53 -16.42 1.81 7.45
C LEU A 53 -16.49 3.16 6.75
N LYS A 54 -15.90 4.22 7.35
CA LYS A 54 -15.85 5.55 6.73
C LYS A 54 -15.04 5.56 5.42
N HIS A 55 -14.05 4.68 5.27
CA HIS A 55 -13.32 4.54 4.00
C HIS A 55 -14.12 3.72 2.98
N LYS A 56 -14.78 2.62 3.38
CA LYS A 56 -15.66 1.83 2.51
C LYS A 56 -16.82 2.66 1.96
N GLN A 57 -17.47 3.50 2.77
CA GLN A 57 -18.55 4.40 2.34
C GLN A 57 -18.12 5.46 1.30
N ARG A 58 -16.82 5.74 1.17
CA ARG A 58 -16.31 6.66 0.14
C ARG A 58 -16.00 5.95 -1.18
N ARG A 59 -16.10 4.63 -1.23
CA ARG A 59 -15.66 3.78 -2.34
C ARG A 59 -16.82 3.22 -3.18
N ASP A 60 -17.93 3.95 -3.27
CA ASP A 60 -19.09 3.58 -4.09
C ASP A 60 -18.85 3.78 -5.62
N ASP A 61 -17.75 4.43 -6.02
CA ASP A 61 -17.37 4.73 -7.41
C ASP A 61 -16.74 3.53 -8.17
N GLY A 62 -17.28 2.31 -7.99
CA GLY A 62 -16.83 1.14 -8.76
C GLY A 62 -15.61 0.40 -8.21
N TRP A 63 -15.25 0.62 -6.95
CA TRP A 63 -14.17 -0.12 -6.28
C TRP A 63 -14.56 -1.56 -5.97
N ILE A 64 -13.67 -2.50 -6.27
CA ILE A 64 -13.69 -3.86 -5.75
C ILE A 64 -12.80 -3.92 -4.51
N ASN A 65 -13.41 -4.03 -3.34
CA ASN A 65 -12.70 -4.12 -2.07
C ASN A 65 -12.29 -5.58 -1.81
N VAL A 66 -10.99 -5.82 -1.63
CA VAL A 66 -10.43 -7.15 -1.32
C VAL A 66 -9.61 -7.03 -0.05
N GLU A 67 -9.86 -7.91 0.90
CA GLU A 67 -9.08 -8.00 2.13
C GLU A 67 -7.97 -9.03 1.92
N GLN A 68 -6.72 -8.58 1.97
CA GLN A 68 -5.53 -9.42 1.88
C GLN A 68 -4.49 -8.98 2.91
N PRO A 69 -4.59 -9.46 4.16
CA PRO A 69 -3.71 -9.03 5.23
C PRO A 69 -2.29 -9.61 5.14
N LEU A 70 -2.09 -10.69 4.38
CA LEU A 70 -0.85 -11.47 4.36
C LEU A 70 -0.30 -11.73 2.95
N ASP A 71 -1.13 -12.21 2.01
CA ASP A 71 -0.64 -12.66 0.70
C ASP A 71 -1.01 -11.71 -0.44
N ILE A 72 -0.48 -10.48 -0.36
CA ILE A 72 -0.69 -9.47 -1.39
C ILE A 72 -0.01 -9.85 -2.72
N ALA A 73 1.09 -10.61 -2.68
CA ALA A 73 1.87 -10.95 -3.88
C ALA A 73 1.07 -11.87 -4.81
N THR A 74 0.44 -12.92 -4.27
CA THR A 74 -0.41 -13.81 -5.06
C THR A 74 -1.58 -13.04 -5.68
N PHE A 75 -2.23 -12.15 -4.92
CA PHE A 75 -3.32 -11.32 -5.46
C PHE A 75 -2.86 -10.45 -6.62
N LEU A 76 -1.73 -9.74 -6.46
CA LEU A 76 -1.17 -8.88 -7.50
C LEU A 76 -0.79 -9.68 -8.75
N GLN A 77 -0.25 -10.89 -8.58
CA GLN A 77 0.10 -11.77 -9.70
C GLN A 77 -1.13 -12.24 -10.47
N SER A 78 -2.19 -12.67 -9.76
CA SER A 78 -3.43 -13.15 -10.40
C SER A 78 -4.23 -12.03 -11.09
N ASN A 79 -4.02 -10.78 -10.70
CA ASN A 79 -4.74 -9.61 -11.24
C ASN A 79 -3.81 -8.68 -12.03
N ALA A 80 -2.72 -9.23 -12.59
CA ALA A 80 -1.70 -8.46 -13.30
C ALA A 80 -2.09 -7.97 -14.70
N SER A 81 -3.36 -8.06 -15.09
CA SER A 81 -3.84 -7.57 -16.39
C SER A 81 -5.13 -6.76 -16.26
N ASN A 82 -5.21 -5.66 -17.01
CA ASN A 82 -6.40 -4.79 -17.11
C ASN A 82 -6.95 -4.33 -15.75
N ALA A 83 -6.09 -3.94 -14.82
CA ALA A 83 -6.52 -3.45 -13.52
C ALA A 83 -5.78 -2.18 -13.10
N VAL A 84 -6.37 -1.46 -12.14
CA VAL A 84 -5.71 -0.47 -11.31
C VAL A 84 -5.84 -0.97 -9.87
N ILE A 85 -4.71 -1.17 -9.19
CA ILE A 85 -4.70 -1.78 -7.86
C ILE A 85 -4.09 -0.81 -6.85
N LEU A 86 -4.87 -0.43 -5.84
CA LEU A 86 -4.40 0.32 -4.68
C LEU A 86 -4.17 -0.63 -3.50
N VAL A 87 -2.96 -0.67 -2.96
CA VAL A 87 -2.61 -1.42 -1.75
C VAL A 87 -2.47 -0.46 -0.57
N ASP A 88 -3.41 -0.49 0.37
CA ASP A 88 -3.40 0.35 1.58
C ASP A 88 -3.52 -0.53 2.85
N CYS A 89 -2.47 -0.66 3.67
CA CYS A 89 -1.10 -0.16 3.45
C CYS A 89 -0.03 -1.20 3.76
N LEU A 90 1.14 -1.00 3.16
CA LEU A 90 2.32 -1.84 3.38
C LEU A 90 2.77 -1.85 4.84
N THR A 91 2.54 -0.76 5.57
CA THR A 91 2.89 -0.68 7.00
C THR A 91 2.08 -1.66 7.85
N LEU A 92 0.77 -1.80 7.59
CA LEU A 92 -0.05 -2.80 8.28
C LEU A 92 0.23 -4.21 7.78
N TRP A 93 0.58 -4.36 6.51
CA TRP A 93 1.01 -5.65 5.97
C TRP A 93 2.25 -6.20 6.68
N ILE A 94 3.30 -5.38 6.87
CA ILE A 94 4.48 -5.77 7.66
C ILE A 94 4.07 -6.15 9.09
N ASN A 95 3.21 -5.35 9.72
CA ASN A 95 2.74 -5.65 11.07
C ASN A 95 2.07 -7.03 11.14
N ASN A 96 1.20 -7.35 10.17
CA ASN A 96 0.52 -8.64 10.13
C ASN A 96 1.48 -9.79 9.89
N LEU A 97 2.45 -9.64 8.98
CA LEU A 97 3.48 -10.67 8.76
C LEU A 97 4.20 -11.00 10.06
N ILE A 98 4.65 -9.97 10.79
CA ILE A 98 5.34 -10.15 12.08
C ILE A 98 4.40 -10.76 13.13
N TYR A 99 3.19 -10.24 13.26
CA TYR A 99 2.20 -10.69 14.25
C TYR A 99 1.84 -12.18 14.05
N HIS A 100 1.61 -12.59 12.80
CA HIS A 100 1.31 -13.98 12.43
C HIS A 100 2.57 -14.84 12.25
N LYS A 101 3.76 -14.32 12.61
CA LYS A 101 5.05 -15.03 12.60
C LYS A 101 5.47 -15.57 11.23
N TYR A 102 5.15 -14.84 10.17
CA TYR A 102 5.70 -15.07 8.84
C TYR A 102 7.09 -14.46 8.72
N ASP A 103 7.94 -15.11 7.92
CA ASP A 103 9.21 -14.52 7.52
C ASP A 103 8.97 -13.32 6.59
N VAL A 104 9.49 -12.16 6.98
CA VAL A 104 9.23 -10.88 6.31
C VAL A 104 10.01 -10.79 4.99
N GLU A 105 11.28 -11.16 5.01
CA GLU A 105 12.17 -11.05 3.85
C GLU A 105 11.69 -11.91 2.66
N PRO A 106 11.31 -13.19 2.83
CA PRO A 106 10.72 -13.97 1.74
C PRO A 106 9.42 -13.37 1.21
N ALA A 107 8.61 -12.73 2.06
CA ALA A 107 7.39 -12.06 1.62
C ALA A 107 7.71 -10.81 0.76
N PHE A 108 8.74 -10.05 1.13
CA PHE A 108 9.24 -8.93 0.34
C PHE A 108 9.75 -9.38 -1.02
N GLU A 109 10.57 -10.44 -1.06
CA GLU A 109 11.09 -10.99 -2.31
C GLU A 109 9.98 -11.46 -3.26
N ARG A 110 8.92 -12.06 -2.72
CA ARG A 110 7.74 -12.41 -3.54
C ARG A 110 7.07 -11.17 -4.12
N LEU A 111 6.87 -10.12 -3.33
CA LEU A 111 6.30 -8.86 -3.81
C LEU A 111 7.18 -8.26 -4.92
N TYR A 112 8.50 -8.22 -4.75
CA TYR A 112 9.42 -7.66 -5.74
C TYR A 112 9.38 -8.42 -7.06
N LYS A 113 9.34 -9.75 -7.02
CA LYS A 113 9.23 -10.58 -8.23
C LYS A 113 7.93 -10.30 -9.01
N VAL A 114 6.82 -10.09 -8.30
CA VAL A 114 5.56 -9.73 -8.95
C VAL A 114 5.66 -8.36 -9.64
N LEU A 115 6.39 -7.41 -9.06
CA LEU A 115 6.56 -6.09 -9.68
C LEU A 115 7.43 -6.10 -10.93
N GLU A 116 8.37 -7.03 -11.05
CA GLU A 116 9.24 -7.16 -12.22
C GLU A 116 8.46 -7.60 -13.47
N THR A 117 7.42 -8.41 -13.31
CA THR A 117 6.63 -8.96 -14.43
C THR A 117 5.26 -8.31 -14.58
N SER A 118 4.81 -7.52 -13.60
CA SER A 118 3.47 -6.91 -13.65
C SER A 118 3.41 -5.76 -14.65
N GLU A 119 2.43 -5.84 -15.55
CA GLU A 119 2.03 -4.78 -16.49
C GLU A 119 0.80 -4.01 -15.98
N THR A 120 0.53 -4.05 -14.67
CA THR A 120 -0.64 -3.39 -14.06
C THR A 120 -0.27 -2.07 -13.39
N ASP A 121 -1.19 -1.11 -13.40
CA ASP A 121 -1.07 0.10 -12.59
C ASP A 121 -1.24 -0.27 -11.12
N ILE A 122 -0.17 -0.14 -10.33
CA ILE A 122 -0.17 -0.48 -8.91
C ILE A 122 0.24 0.74 -8.10
N ILE A 123 -0.56 1.08 -7.09
CA ILE A 123 -0.31 2.17 -6.16
C ILE A 123 -0.13 1.56 -4.78
N PHE A 124 1.04 1.76 -4.18
CA PHE A 124 1.34 1.35 -2.82
C PHE A 124 1.25 2.52 -1.87
N VAL A 125 0.53 2.35 -0.76
CA VAL A 125 0.56 3.29 0.36
C VAL A 125 1.45 2.72 1.46
N SER A 126 2.35 3.55 1.98
CA SER A 126 3.20 3.21 3.12
C SER A 126 3.38 4.42 4.03
N ASN A 127 3.53 4.18 5.33
CA ASN A 127 3.96 5.23 6.25
C ASN A 127 5.44 5.56 6.04
N GLU A 128 5.85 6.75 6.45
CA GLU A 128 7.26 7.07 6.71
C GLU A 128 7.45 7.17 8.23
N LEU A 129 8.16 6.22 8.83
CA LEU A 129 8.36 6.11 10.28
C LEU A 129 9.78 6.46 10.72
N GLY A 130 10.73 6.59 9.79
CA GLY A 130 12.15 6.78 10.07
C GLY A 130 12.54 8.18 10.57
N MET A 131 11.60 9.14 10.58
CA MET A 131 11.84 10.54 10.96
C MET A 131 11.58 10.83 12.45
N GLY A 132 11.29 9.80 13.25
CA GLY A 132 11.02 9.91 14.68
C GLY A 132 12.15 9.39 15.57
N LEU A 133 11.83 9.22 16.87
CA LEU A 133 12.74 8.60 17.83
C LEU A 133 12.94 7.10 17.53
N VAL A 134 14.06 6.56 18.01
CA VAL A 134 14.31 5.12 18.00
C VAL A 134 13.33 4.43 18.97
N PRO A 135 12.57 3.42 18.54
CA PRO A 135 11.70 2.68 19.45
C PRO A 135 12.47 2.01 20.59
N GLU A 136 11.91 2.07 21.80
CA GLU A 136 12.52 1.46 23.00
C GLU A 136 12.52 -0.07 22.94
N THR A 137 11.52 -0.65 22.29
CA THR A 137 11.34 -2.11 22.18
C THR A 137 12.12 -2.69 21.00
N LYS A 138 12.63 -3.91 21.15
CA LYS A 138 13.29 -4.65 20.07
C LYS A 138 12.36 -4.80 18.86
N LEU A 139 11.13 -5.24 19.12
CA LEU A 139 10.09 -5.40 18.11
C LEU A 139 9.80 -4.09 17.34
N GLY A 140 9.72 -2.96 18.05
CA GLY A 140 9.50 -1.66 17.41
C GLY A 140 10.65 -1.24 16.50
N ARG A 141 11.90 -1.51 16.90
CA ARG A 141 13.08 -1.25 16.05
C ARG A 141 13.06 -2.13 14.80
N GLU A 142 12.86 -3.43 14.96
CA GLU A 142 12.78 -4.38 13.84
C GLU A 142 11.67 -3.99 12.86
N PHE A 143 10.47 -3.67 13.36
CA PHE A 143 9.36 -3.21 12.52
C PHE A 143 9.70 -1.94 11.72
N ARG A 144 10.29 -0.94 12.39
CA ARG A 144 10.71 0.31 11.73
C ARG A 144 11.76 0.04 10.65
N ASP A 145 12.73 -0.83 10.95
CA ASP A 145 13.82 -1.15 10.02
C ASP A 145 13.29 -1.92 8.81
N PHE A 146 12.39 -2.91 8.99
CA PHE A 146 11.70 -3.59 7.89
C PHE A 146 10.89 -2.63 7.02
N GLN A 147 10.17 -1.70 7.65
CA GLN A 147 9.37 -0.69 6.95
C GLN A 147 10.25 0.22 6.09
N GLY A 148 11.38 0.70 6.63
CA GLY A 148 12.34 1.51 5.89
C GLY A 148 13.02 0.74 4.74
N LEU A 149 13.37 -0.53 4.95
CA LEU A 149 13.95 -1.39 3.92
C LEU A 149 12.97 -1.66 2.78
N LEU A 150 11.71 -1.96 3.09
CA LEU A 150 10.66 -2.15 2.09
C LEU A 150 10.46 -0.89 1.26
N ASN A 151 10.34 0.28 1.90
CA ASN A 151 10.16 1.56 1.20
C ASN A 151 11.31 1.82 0.23
N GLN A 152 12.56 1.61 0.64
CA GLN A 152 13.74 1.82 -0.20
C GLN A 152 13.75 0.90 -1.42
N GLN A 153 13.50 -0.40 -1.22
CA GLN A 153 13.49 -1.37 -2.32
C GLN A 153 12.33 -1.13 -3.28
N LEU A 154 11.14 -0.80 -2.78
CA LEU A 154 10.01 -0.44 -3.63
C LEU A 154 10.26 0.86 -4.40
N ALA A 155 10.80 1.90 -3.77
CA ALA A 155 11.09 3.17 -4.44
C ALA A 155 12.02 2.99 -5.67
N GLN A 156 12.93 2.02 -5.61
CA GLN A 156 13.79 1.66 -6.75
C GLN A 156 13.03 0.95 -7.87
N LYS A 157 12.01 0.16 -7.54
CA LYS A 157 11.25 -0.71 -8.46
C LYS A 157 9.96 -0.09 -9.01
N VAL A 158 9.47 1.02 -8.46
CA VAL A 158 8.28 1.75 -8.96
C VAL A 158 8.67 2.94 -9.83
N ASP A 159 7.75 3.43 -10.66
CA ASP A 159 8.03 4.52 -11.60
C ASP A 159 7.99 5.89 -10.92
N LYS A 160 7.06 6.11 -9.99
CA LYS A 160 6.89 7.40 -9.29
C LYS A 160 6.82 7.24 -7.79
N VAL A 161 7.38 8.20 -7.07
CA VAL A 161 7.36 8.22 -5.61
C VAL A 161 6.96 9.60 -5.10
N ALA A 162 5.95 9.65 -4.24
CA ALA A 162 5.51 10.89 -3.59
C ALA A 162 5.56 10.76 -2.07
N LEU A 163 6.04 11.80 -1.39
CA LEU A 163 5.85 12.00 0.04
C LEU A 163 4.69 12.97 0.25
N ILE A 164 3.66 12.53 0.97
CA ILE A 164 2.49 13.36 1.27
C ILE A 164 2.66 14.02 2.63
N VAL A 165 2.58 15.34 2.65
CA VAL A 165 2.67 16.19 3.85
C VAL A 165 1.50 17.18 3.84
N ALA A 166 0.70 17.20 4.91
CA ALA A 166 -0.48 18.06 5.04
C ALA A 166 -1.45 18.00 3.83
N GLY A 167 -1.59 16.81 3.22
CA GLY A 167 -2.44 16.56 2.05
C GLY A 167 -1.79 16.91 0.71
N LEU A 168 -0.58 17.44 0.71
CA LEU A 168 0.12 17.90 -0.50
C LEU A 168 1.23 16.92 -0.90
N PRO A 169 1.36 16.60 -2.20
CA PRO A 169 2.42 15.72 -2.68
C PRO A 169 3.75 16.48 -2.87
N LEU A 170 4.83 15.88 -2.39
CA LEU A 170 6.19 16.16 -2.80
C LEU A 170 6.70 14.98 -3.63
N TRP A 171 6.83 15.16 -4.95
CA TRP A 171 7.35 14.12 -5.84
C TRP A 171 8.87 13.99 -5.66
N LEU A 172 9.31 12.77 -5.35
CA LEU A 172 10.72 12.39 -5.16
C LEU A 172 11.31 11.72 -6.40
N LYS A 173 10.43 11.08 -7.18
CA LYS A 173 10.71 10.38 -8.44
C LYS A 173 9.49 10.51 -9.34
#